data_AF-A0A257KM48-F1
#
_entry.id   AF-A0A257KM48-F1
#
_cell.length_a   1.000
_cell.length_b   1.000
_cell.length_c   1.000
_cell.angle_alpha   90.00
_cell.angle_beta   90.00
_cell.angle_gamma   90.00
#
_symmetry.space_group_name_H-M   'P 1'
#
loop_
_entity.id
_entity.type
_entity.pdbx_description
1 polymer ?
#
loop_
_entity_poly.entity_id
_entity_poly.type
_entity_poly.pdbx_seq_one_letter_code
_entity_poly.pdbx_strand_id
1 'polypeptide(L)'
;MFRPRTCLAAVAFLMLGAAPLSAQSLLPPGSSALTVPPPPPPPPPKIEVPVVPKMDDLPRQNHVPQARPSFSDRITTCLQDGAAAGLGPNERAAYSRACANR
;
A
#
# COMPACT_ATOMS: atom_id res chain seq x y z
N MET A 1 35.84 -29.26 -16.02
CA MET A 1 35.08 -30.14 -15.09
C MET A 1 35.16 -29.54 -13.69
N PHE A 2 34.34 -28.51 -13.41
CA PHE A 2 34.30 -27.87 -12.09
C PHE A 2 33.46 -28.75 -11.15
N ARG A 3 34.09 -29.30 -10.10
CA ARG A 3 33.41 -30.14 -9.13
C ARG A 3 32.38 -29.29 -8.37
N PRO A 4 31.09 -29.67 -8.34
CA PRO A 4 30.04 -28.88 -7.68
C PRO A 4 30.25 -28.73 -6.17
N ARG A 5 31.03 -29.63 -5.56
CA ARG A 5 31.39 -29.59 -4.13
C ARG A 5 32.37 -28.48 -3.76
N THR A 6 33.29 -28.09 -4.64
CA THR A 6 34.28 -27.03 -4.35
C THR A 6 33.69 -25.63 -4.46
N CYS A 7 32.68 -25.42 -5.32
CA CYS A 7 31.96 -24.14 -5.40
C CYS A 7 31.13 -23.87 -4.13
N LEU A 8 30.49 -24.91 -3.58
CA LEU A 8 29.62 -24.76 -2.42
C LEU A 8 30.41 -24.41 -1.14
N ALA A 9 31.62 -24.95 -1.00
CA ALA A 9 32.52 -24.61 0.11
C ALA A 9 33.07 -23.17 0.03
N ALA A 10 33.33 -22.65 -1.17
CA ALA A 10 33.83 -21.29 -1.36
C ALA A 10 32.78 -20.21 -1.02
N VAL A 11 31.50 -20.46 -1.31
CA VAL A 11 30.39 -19.54 -0.97
C VAL A 11 30.12 -19.52 0.53
N ALA A 12 30.26 -20.66 1.22
CA ALA A 12 30.08 -20.74 2.67
C ALA A 12 31.16 -19.95 3.45
N PHE A 13 32.40 -19.95 2.96
CA PHE A 13 33.49 -19.18 3.58
C PHE A 13 33.34 -17.66 3.40
N LEU A 14 32.72 -17.20 2.30
CA LEU A 14 32.53 -15.78 2.04
C LEU A 14 31.45 -15.12 2.94
N MET A 15 30.55 -15.92 3.52
CA MET A 15 29.46 -15.45 4.38
C MET A 15 29.84 -15.34 5.87
N LEU A 16 31.01 -15.83 6.28
CA LEU A 16 31.41 -15.86 7.71
C LEU A 16 32.25 -14.65 8.15
N GLY A 17 32.45 -13.65 7.29
CA GLY A 17 33.39 -12.54 7.50
C GLY A 17 32.78 -11.16 7.77
N ALA A 18 31.47 -11.04 7.98
CA ALA A 18 30.82 -9.76 8.24
C ALA A 18 30.21 -9.73 9.64
N ALA A 19 31.06 -9.54 10.66
CA ALA A 19 30.57 -9.14 11.97
C ALA A 19 30.28 -7.63 11.94
N PRO A 20 29.03 -7.17 12.13
CA PRO A 20 28.82 -5.78 12.46
C PRO A 20 29.32 -5.57 13.89
N LEU A 21 30.42 -4.82 14.04
CA LEU A 21 30.71 -4.12 15.29
C LEU A 21 29.64 -3.04 15.45
N SER A 22 28.45 -3.44 15.93
CA SER A 22 27.43 -2.49 16.32
C SER A 22 28.00 -1.66 17.47
N ALA A 23 28.17 -0.36 17.22
CA ALA A 23 28.60 0.62 18.20
C ALA A 23 27.74 0.51 19.45
N GLN A 24 28.34 0.09 20.56
CA GLN A 24 27.64 0.00 21.85
C GLN A 24 27.61 1.42 22.40
N SER A 25 26.54 2.16 22.09
CA SER A 25 26.30 3.48 22.67
C SER A 25 26.09 3.30 24.17
N LEU A 26 27.09 3.70 24.95
CA LEU A 26 27.07 3.74 26.40
C LEU A 26 26.04 4.80 26.84
N LEU A 27 24.78 4.39 27.05
CA LEU A 27 23.81 5.27 27.72
C LEU A 27 24.14 5.32 29.22
N PRO A 28 24.28 6.51 29.83
CA PRO A 28 24.46 6.63 31.27
C PRO A 28 23.24 6.03 32.02
N PRO A 29 23.45 5.36 33.16
CA PRO A 29 22.36 4.92 34.01
C PRO A 29 21.68 6.17 34.59
N GLY A 30 20.49 6.50 34.07
CA GLY A 30 19.77 7.71 34.46
C GLY A 30 18.96 8.39 33.36
N SER A 31 18.90 7.85 32.13
CA SER A 31 17.97 8.31 31.09
C SER A 31 16.52 7.91 31.42
N SER A 32 16.01 8.41 32.55
CA SER A 32 14.59 8.40 32.83
C SER A 32 13.93 9.27 31.78
N ALA A 33 13.31 8.61 30.81
CA ALA A 33 12.38 9.24 29.89
C ALA A 33 11.42 10.10 30.72
N LEU A 34 11.55 11.43 30.58
CA LEU A 34 10.56 12.38 31.06
C LEU A 34 9.27 12.03 30.33
N THR A 35 8.43 11.22 30.97
CA THR A 35 7.15 10.83 30.42
C THR A 35 6.29 12.07 30.35
N VAL A 36 6.21 12.68 29.17
CA VAL A 36 5.21 13.72 28.91
C VAL A 36 3.86 13.00 29.00
N PRO A 37 2.94 13.45 29.87
CA PRO A 37 1.62 12.84 29.93
C PRO A 37 0.97 12.89 28.54
N PRO A 38 0.26 11.83 28.13
CA PRO A 38 -0.37 11.80 26.82
C PRO A 38 -1.33 12.98 26.67
N PRO A 39 -1.45 13.57 25.45
CA PRO A 39 -2.41 14.64 25.21
C PRO A 39 -3.84 14.15 25.50
N PRO A 40 -4.73 15.04 25.96
CA PRO A 40 -6.13 14.67 26.21
C PRO A 40 -6.80 14.16 24.93
N PRO A 41 -7.77 13.25 25.04
CA PRO A 41 -8.49 12.71 23.89
C PRO A 41 -9.25 13.83 23.16
N PRO A 42 -9.40 13.72 21.82
CA PRO A 42 -10.16 14.69 21.05
C PRO A 42 -11.62 14.74 21.52
N PRO A 43 -12.29 15.91 21.39
CA PRO A 43 -13.71 16.02 21.72
C PRO A 43 -14.53 15.05 20.86
N PRO A 44 -15.65 14.52 21.40
CA PRO A 44 -16.53 13.66 20.64
C PRO A 44 -17.03 14.40 19.38
N PRO A 45 -17.19 13.68 18.25
CA PRO A 45 -17.71 14.29 17.03
C PRO A 45 -19.08 14.88 17.32
N LYS A 46 -19.33 16.11 16.85
CA LYS A 46 -20.65 16.72 16.95
C LYS A 46 -21.59 15.92 16.06
N ILE A 47 -22.63 15.32 16.66
CA ILE A 47 -23.76 14.80 15.90
C ILE A 47 -24.53 16.02 15.42
N GLU A 48 -24.21 16.46 14.20
CA GLU A 48 -25.02 17.43 13.48
C GLU A 48 -26.19 16.68 12.87
N VAL A 49 -27.40 17.03 13.31
CA VAL A 49 -28.63 16.48 12.72
C VAL A 49 -28.69 16.95 11.26
N PRO A 50 -28.83 16.02 10.29
CA PRO A 50 -29.02 16.40 8.91
C PRO A 50 -30.21 17.37 8.78
N VAL A 51 -30.01 18.49 8.08
CA VAL A 51 -31.08 19.47 7.85
C VAL A 51 -32.23 18.79 7.12
N VAL A 52 -33.44 18.89 7.67
CA VAL A 52 -34.65 18.40 7.00
C VAL A 52 -34.90 19.26 5.75
N PRO A 53 -34.96 18.66 4.55
CA PRO A 53 -35.28 19.41 3.34
C PRO A 53 -36.66 20.09 3.46
N LYS A 54 -36.74 21.39 3.16
CA LYS A 54 -37.99 22.14 3.13
C LYS A 54 -38.69 21.94 1.79
N MET A 55 -40.02 21.98 1.77
CA MET A 55 -40.82 21.70 0.56
C MET A 55 -40.60 22.72 -0.57
N ASP A 56 -40.27 23.98 -0.23
CA ASP A 56 -39.93 25.05 -1.18
C ASP A 56 -38.42 25.11 -1.52
N ASP A 57 -37.59 24.25 -0.92
CA ASP A 57 -36.17 24.22 -1.24
C ASP A 57 -35.93 23.36 -2.48
N LEU A 58 -35.38 23.98 -3.52
CA LEU A 58 -34.96 23.25 -4.72
C LEU A 58 -33.89 22.22 -4.34
N PRO A 59 -33.97 20.97 -4.86
CA PRO A 59 -32.93 19.97 -4.63
C PRO A 59 -31.58 20.53 -5.04
N ARG A 60 -30.69 20.75 -4.07
CA ARG A 60 -29.31 21.11 -4.35
C ARG A 60 -28.65 19.90 -4.98
N GLN A 61 -28.39 19.96 -6.28
CA GLN A 61 -27.57 18.94 -6.94
C GLN A 61 -26.15 19.04 -6.40
N ASN A 62 -25.85 18.19 -5.41
CA ASN A 62 -24.50 17.98 -4.95
C ASN A 62 -23.74 17.21 -6.05
N HIS A 63 -23.12 17.96 -6.96
CA HIS A 63 -22.22 17.37 -7.96
C HIS A 63 -20.93 16.94 -7.25
N VAL A 64 -20.97 15.75 -6.64
CA VAL A 64 -19.77 15.07 -6.20
C VAL A 64 -19.08 14.49 -7.44
N PRO A 65 -17.79 14.78 -7.65
CA PRO A 65 -17.02 14.10 -8.68
C PRO A 65 -17.10 12.59 -8.43
N GLN A 66 -17.40 11.82 -9.47
CA GLN A 66 -17.33 10.37 -9.38
C GLN A 66 -15.90 9.97 -9.01
N ALA A 67 -15.77 9.11 -8.00
CA ALA A 67 -14.47 8.61 -7.59
C ALA A 67 -13.83 7.87 -8.78
N ARG A 68 -12.57 8.18 -9.06
CA ARG A 68 -11.83 7.49 -10.13
C ARG A 68 -11.66 6.03 -9.71
N PRO A 69 -11.91 5.05 -10.61
CA PRO A 69 -11.79 3.64 -10.27
C PRO A 69 -10.35 3.33 -9.83
N SER A 70 -10.22 2.40 -8.88
CA SER A 70 -8.91 1.96 -8.41
C SER A 70 -8.15 1.26 -9.54
N PHE A 71 -6.83 1.14 -9.40
CA PHE A 71 -6.02 0.43 -10.37
C PHE A 71 -6.48 -1.03 -10.53
N SER A 72 -6.86 -1.69 -9.44
CA SER A 72 -7.39 -3.06 -9.44
C SER A 72 -8.71 -3.16 -10.22
N ASP A 73 -9.62 -2.20 -10.04
CA ASP A 73 -10.89 -2.17 -10.80
C ASP A 73 -10.65 -1.99 -12.29
N ARG A 74 -9.68 -1.15 -12.65
CA ARG A 74 -9.28 -0.94 -14.05
C ARG A 74 -8.69 -2.21 -14.65
N ILE A 75 -7.80 -2.91 -13.94
CA ILE A 75 -7.28 -4.21 -14.42
C ILE A 75 -8.42 -5.21 -14.63
N THR A 76 -9.36 -5.33 -13.68
CA THR A 76 -10.50 -6.25 -13.79
C THR A 76 -11.37 -5.91 -15.01
N THR A 77 -11.68 -4.64 -15.20
CA THR A 77 -12.46 -4.16 -16.37
C THR A 77 -11.72 -4.47 -17.67
N CYS A 78 -10.43 -4.14 -17.76
CA CYS A 78 -9.63 -4.44 -18.95
C CYS A 78 -9.48 -5.95 -19.21
N LEU A 79 -9.42 -6.78 -18.17
CA LEU A 79 -9.44 -8.24 -18.35
C LEU A 79 -10.77 -8.70 -18.96
N GLN A 80 -11.90 -8.16 -18.49
CA GLN A 80 -13.22 -8.49 -19.04
C GLN A 80 -13.37 -8.01 -20.47
N ASP A 81 -12.94 -6.78 -20.79
CA ASP A 81 -12.96 -6.25 -22.15
C ASP A 81 -12.10 -7.10 -23.10
N GLY A 82 -10.92 -7.52 -22.65
CA GLY A 82 -10.06 -8.43 -23.43
C GLY A 82 -10.69 -9.80 -23.64
N ALA A 83 -11.41 -10.34 -22.65
CA ALA A 83 -12.16 -11.58 -22.80
C ALA A 83 -13.34 -11.41 -23.78
N ALA A 84 -14.08 -10.30 -23.69
CA ALA A 84 -15.19 -9.98 -24.59
C ALA A 84 -14.72 -9.76 -26.04
N ALA A 85 -13.50 -9.25 -26.22
CA ALA A 85 -12.83 -9.15 -27.52
C ALA A 85 -12.31 -10.50 -28.05
N GLY A 86 -12.47 -11.60 -27.32
CA GLY A 86 -12.04 -12.93 -27.73
C GLY A 86 -10.54 -13.20 -27.55
N LEU A 87 -9.82 -12.36 -26.78
CA LEU A 87 -8.38 -12.57 -26.55
C LEU A 87 -8.14 -13.85 -25.74
N GLY A 88 -7.13 -14.60 -26.19
CA GLY A 88 -6.62 -15.75 -25.45
C GLY A 88 -6.02 -15.35 -24.09
N PRO A 89 -5.77 -16.30 -23.16
CA PRO A 89 -5.29 -15.99 -21.81
C PRO A 89 -4.01 -15.13 -21.77
N ASN A 90 -3.04 -15.41 -22.64
CA ASN A 90 -1.77 -14.67 -22.70
C ASN A 90 -1.95 -13.25 -23.26
N GLU A 91 -2.68 -13.12 -24.38
CA GLU A 91 -2.96 -11.82 -25.00
C GLU A 91 -3.80 -10.94 -24.09
N ARG A 92 -4.80 -11.53 -23.42
CA ARG A 92 -5.65 -10.85 -22.43
C ARG A 92 -4.84 -10.33 -21.25
N ALA A 93 -3.85 -11.10 -20.77
CA ALA A 93 -2.98 -10.66 -19.68
C ALA A 93 -2.04 -9.51 -20.09
N ALA A 94 -1.53 -9.52 -21.33
CA ALA A 94 -0.74 -8.42 -21.87
C ALA A 94 -1.62 -7.16 -22.09
N TYR A 95 -2.81 -7.36 -22.66
CA TYR A 95 -3.80 -6.31 -22.91
C TYR A 95 -4.21 -5.60 -21.62
N SER A 96 -4.54 -6.35 -20.56
CA SER A 96 -5.01 -5.75 -19.31
C SER A 96 -3.95 -4.88 -18.64
N ARG A 97 -2.67 -5.28 -18.70
CA ARG A 97 -1.54 -4.48 -18.21
C ARG A 97 -1.38 -3.18 -19.01
N ALA A 98 -1.55 -3.21 -20.33
CA ALA A 98 -1.44 -2.02 -21.15
C ALA A 98 -2.66 -1.08 -20.98
N CYS A 99 -3.87 -1.64 -20.93
CA CYS A 99 -5.13 -0.93 -20.78
C CYS A 99 -5.25 -0.23 -19.42
N ALA A 100 -4.89 -0.91 -18.32
CA ALA A 100 -4.99 -0.34 -16.97
C ALA A 100 -4.02 0.83 -16.71
N ASN A 101 -3.03 1.03 -17.59
CA ASN A 101 -2.09 2.16 -17.53
C ASN A 101 -2.52 3.37 -18.37
N ARG A 102 -3.60 3.29 -19.16
CA ARG A 102 -4.16 4.40 -19.95
C ARG A 102 -5.23 5.15 -19.16
#